data_AF-A0A937P4Z2-F1
#
_entry.id   AF-A0A937P4Z2-F1
#
_cell.length_a   1.000
_cell.length_b   1.000
_cell.length_c   1.000
_cell.angle_alpha   90.00
_cell.angle_beta   90.00
_cell.angle_gamma   90.00
#
_symmetry.space_group_name_H-M   'P 1'
#
loop_
_entity.id
_entity.type
_entity.pdbx_description
1 polymer ?
#
loop_
_entity_poly.entity_id
_entity_poly.type
_entity_poly.pdbx_seq_one_letter_code
_entity_poly.pdbx_strand_id
1 'polypeptide(L)'
;MLQKFTNPDKLSKEENAQLIMDFFHRTMMHHALWFAEVQHQMGREKAFKVLNEAWERSSSIQMKRIAKTLGFEINDGIPQPLLDLPEEKLEQLRDGMAVNWLANDGVWFQTVEFKHGMNDAKRCNDSCWGQFSPFEAWSIKRILNLSENPGLDGLKKALQYRLYNFVNKQSFTEETENSFVFRMNECRVQVARKRKGLDDYPCKSGGLVEYTTFAEAIDSRIKTECICCPPDKHPEEYYCAWRFYIEK
;
A
#
# COMPACT_ATOMS: atom_id res chain seq x y z
N MET A 1 13.37 21.75 9.85
CA MET A 1 14.53 22.63 10.02
C MET A 1 15.64 22.07 9.13
N LEU A 2 15.89 22.67 7.96
CA LEU A 2 16.98 22.21 7.09
C LEU A 2 18.27 22.82 7.64
N GLN A 3 19.02 22.03 8.39
CA GLN A 3 20.41 22.35 8.71
C GLN A 3 21.16 22.41 7.37
N LYS A 4 21.90 23.50 7.11
CA LYS A 4 22.68 23.62 5.88
C LYS A 4 23.88 22.69 6.00
N PHE A 5 23.81 21.51 5.38
CA PHE A 5 24.98 20.69 5.11
C PHE A 5 25.97 21.53 4.29
N THR A 6 27.12 21.88 4.87
CA THR A 6 28.09 22.78 4.21
C THR A 6 29.28 22.02 3.61
N ASN A 7 29.66 20.87 4.18
CA ASN A 7 30.74 20.04 3.68
C ASN A 7 30.51 18.55 4.06
N PRO A 8 30.37 17.63 3.08
CA PRO A 8 30.16 16.21 3.36
C PRO A 8 31.34 15.52 4.07
N ASP A 9 32.55 16.06 3.96
CA ASP A 9 33.74 15.51 4.62
C ASP A 9 33.89 15.96 6.08
N LYS A 10 33.02 16.87 6.56
CA LYS A 10 33.10 17.48 7.89
C LYS A 10 31.74 17.55 8.58
N LEU A 11 30.96 16.47 8.49
CA LEU A 11 29.66 16.38 9.15
C LEU A 11 29.80 16.12 10.65
N SER A 12 28.96 16.75 11.46
CA SER A 12 28.75 16.32 12.85
C SER A 12 28.12 14.92 12.89
N LYS A 13 28.09 14.30 14.07
CA LYS A 13 27.43 13.01 14.27
C LYS A 13 25.94 13.08 13.90
N GLU A 14 25.26 14.14 14.32
CA GLU A 14 23.84 14.38 14.06
C GLU A 14 23.57 14.63 12.58
N GLU A 15 24.41 15.45 11.93
CA GLU A 15 24.31 15.71 10.49
C GLU A 15 24.50 14.41 9.69
N ASN A 16 25.49 13.59 10.06
CA ASN A 16 25.73 12.32 9.37
C ASN A 16 24.54 11.35 9.56
N ALA A 17 23.97 11.26 10.77
CA ALA A 17 22.78 10.46 11.03
C ALA A 17 21.56 10.96 10.22
N GLN A 18 21.36 12.27 10.13
CA GLN A 18 20.29 12.86 9.33
C GLN A 18 20.47 12.56 7.83
N LEU A 19 21.71 12.65 7.34
CA LEU A 19 22.04 12.34 5.95
C LEU A 19 21.77 10.88 5.60
N ILE A 20 22.04 9.95 6.52
CA ILE A 20 21.70 8.52 6.34
C ILE A 20 20.19 8.34 6.14
N MET A 21 19.35 8.98 6.96
CA MET A 21 17.89 8.90 6.82
C MET A 21 17.41 9.46 5.48
N ASP A 22 18.02 10.54 5.03
CA ASP A 22 17.73 11.13 3.72
C ASP A 22 18.19 10.21 2.56
N PHE A 23 19.31 9.51 2.69
CA PHE A 23 19.75 8.50 1.71
C PHE A 23 18.78 7.31 1.61
N PHE A 24 18.19 6.87 2.73
CA PHE A 24 17.12 5.86 2.68
C PHE A 24 15.93 6.36 1.86
N HIS A 25 15.47 7.59 2.10
CA HIS A 25 14.39 8.20 1.33
C HIS A 25 14.72 8.28 -0.17
N ARG A 26 15.90 8.81 -0.52
CA ARG A 26 16.34 8.90 -1.93
C ARG A 26 16.41 7.52 -2.60
N THR A 27 16.85 6.50 -1.88
CA THR A 27 16.94 5.14 -2.40
C THR A 27 15.55 4.56 -2.68
N MET A 28 14.59 4.75 -1.76
CA MET A 28 13.20 4.34 -1.97
C MET A 28 12.56 5.05 -3.17
N MET A 29 12.74 6.37 -3.25
CA MET A 29 12.23 7.18 -4.36
C MET A 29 12.85 6.75 -5.69
N HIS A 30 14.16 6.57 -5.75
CA HIS A 30 14.85 6.14 -6.96
C HIS A 30 14.40 4.74 -7.41
N HIS A 31 14.17 3.80 -6.47
CA HIS A 31 13.63 2.49 -6.79
C HIS A 31 12.22 2.58 -7.39
N ALA A 32 11.35 3.40 -6.80
CA ALA A 32 10.01 3.64 -7.32
C ALA A 32 10.03 4.32 -8.71
N LEU A 33 10.94 5.27 -8.93
CA LEU A 33 11.11 5.94 -10.23
C LEU A 33 11.61 4.97 -11.30
N TRP A 34 12.56 4.09 -10.98
CA TRP A 34 12.98 3.01 -11.91
C TRP A 34 11.82 2.12 -12.32
N PHE A 35 11.01 1.69 -11.36
CA PHE A 35 9.82 0.90 -11.66
C PHE A 35 8.82 1.67 -12.54
N ALA A 36 8.57 2.95 -12.23
CA ALA A 36 7.68 3.80 -13.01
C ALA A 36 8.17 3.97 -14.47
N GLU A 37 9.46 4.21 -14.68
CA GLU A 37 10.04 4.34 -16.02
C GLU A 37 10.00 3.01 -16.79
N VAL A 38 10.36 1.88 -16.16
CA VAL A 38 10.23 0.57 -16.82
C VAL A 38 8.79 0.30 -17.21
N GLN A 39 7.83 0.63 -16.35
CA GLN A 39 6.41 0.52 -16.67
C GLN A 39 6.01 1.44 -17.84
N HIS A 40 6.50 2.68 -17.88
CA HIS A 40 6.22 3.62 -18.96
C HIS A 40 6.79 3.15 -20.31
N GLN A 41 8.05 2.68 -20.31
CA GLN A 41 8.78 2.32 -21.54
C GLN A 41 8.44 0.92 -22.05
N MET A 42 8.18 -0.05 -21.15
CA MET A 42 8.08 -1.47 -21.49
C MET A 42 6.70 -2.07 -21.22
N GLY A 43 5.80 -1.30 -20.60
CA GLY A 43 4.49 -1.77 -20.18
C GLY A 43 4.50 -2.50 -18.84
N ARG A 44 3.32 -2.53 -18.21
CA ARG A 44 3.10 -3.04 -16.85
C ARG A 44 3.53 -4.50 -16.64
N GLU A 45 3.13 -5.39 -17.54
CA GLU A 45 3.42 -6.83 -17.38
C GLU A 45 4.94 -7.11 -17.34
N LYS A 46 5.70 -6.49 -18.25
CA LYS A 46 7.16 -6.60 -18.25
C LYS A 46 7.78 -5.94 -17.03
N ALA A 47 7.25 -4.78 -16.60
CA ALA A 47 7.74 -4.08 -15.43
C ALA A 47 7.64 -4.91 -14.15
N PHE A 48 6.55 -5.66 -13.94
CA PHE A 48 6.43 -6.55 -12.79
C PHE A 48 7.40 -7.74 -12.81
N LYS A 49 7.70 -8.29 -14.00
CA LYS A 49 8.72 -9.35 -14.15
C LYS A 49 10.11 -8.82 -13.78
N VAL A 50 10.47 -7.64 -14.30
CA VAL A 50 11.74 -6.95 -13.96
C VAL A 50 11.80 -6.58 -12.48
N LEU A 51 10.69 -6.08 -11.92
CA LEU A 51 10.61 -5.72 -10.51
C LEU A 51 10.85 -6.93 -9.60
N ASN A 52 10.36 -8.13 -9.96
CA ASN A 52 10.60 -9.34 -9.17
C ASN A 52 12.10 -9.57 -8.94
N GLU A 53 12.87 -9.58 -10.02
CA GLU A 53 14.33 -9.78 -9.95
C GLU A 53 15.04 -8.61 -9.27
N ALA A 54 14.66 -7.37 -9.61
CA ALA A 54 15.30 -6.17 -9.10
C ALA A 54 15.07 -6.01 -7.59
N TRP A 55 13.85 -6.26 -7.11
CA TRP A 55 13.48 -6.17 -5.70
C TRP A 55 14.24 -7.19 -4.85
N GLU A 56 14.24 -8.46 -5.24
CA GLU A 56 14.91 -9.53 -4.47
C GLU A 56 16.41 -9.29 -4.36
N ARG A 57 17.06 -8.94 -5.48
CA ARG A 57 18.50 -8.65 -5.48
C ARG A 57 18.82 -7.37 -4.70
N SER A 58 18.08 -6.29 -4.95
CA SER A 58 18.34 -4.98 -4.34
C SER A 58 18.13 -5.01 -2.82
N SER A 59 17.01 -5.58 -2.35
CA SER A 59 16.72 -5.70 -0.92
C SER A 59 17.78 -6.55 -0.19
N SER A 60 18.20 -7.67 -0.77
CA SER A 60 19.26 -8.52 -0.22
C SER A 60 20.60 -7.79 -0.11
N ILE A 61 21.02 -7.08 -1.16
CA ILE A 61 22.28 -6.31 -1.17
C ILE A 61 22.26 -5.20 -0.13
N GLN A 62 21.17 -4.42 -0.09
CA GLN A 62 21.03 -3.31 0.86
C GLN A 62 21.03 -3.82 2.29
N MET A 63 20.24 -4.85 2.60
CA MET A 63 20.15 -5.39 3.95
C MET A 63 21.47 -5.98 4.42
N LYS A 64 22.20 -6.73 3.57
CA LYS A 64 23.54 -7.25 3.90
C LYS A 64 24.54 -6.15 4.24
N ARG A 65 24.51 -5.02 3.54
CA ARG A 65 25.38 -3.87 3.83
C ARG A 65 25.03 -3.22 5.16
N ILE A 66 23.74 -3.00 5.42
CA ILE A 66 23.24 -2.44 6.67
C ILE A 66 23.59 -3.36 7.85
N ALA A 67 23.32 -4.66 7.71
CA ALA A 67 23.61 -5.70 8.69
C ALA A 67 25.09 -5.73 9.08
N LYS A 68 25.99 -5.67 8.09
CA LYS A 68 27.44 -5.61 8.33
C LYS A 68 27.85 -4.39 9.15
N THR A 69 27.27 -3.22 8.87
CA THR A 69 27.62 -1.98 9.57
C THR A 69 26.99 -1.91 10.96
N LEU A 70 25.77 -2.39 11.14
CA LEU A 70 25.03 -2.33 12.40
C LEU A 70 25.25 -3.55 13.31
N GLY A 71 25.92 -4.59 12.82
CA GLY A 71 26.33 -5.75 13.62
C GLY A 71 25.20 -6.73 13.92
N PHE A 72 24.29 -6.97 12.98
CA PHE A 72 23.24 -7.99 13.13
C PHE A 72 23.29 -9.04 12.03
N GLU A 73 22.71 -10.22 12.30
CA GLU A 73 22.65 -11.34 11.36
C GLU A 73 21.39 -11.29 10.49
N ILE A 74 21.43 -11.96 9.33
CA ILE A 74 20.28 -12.14 8.44
C ILE A 74 20.02 -13.64 8.29
N ASN A 75 18.81 -14.07 8.59
CA ASN A 75 18.35 -15.45 8.48
C ASN A 75 17.24 -15.53 7.42
N ASP A 76 17.46 -16.31 6.36
CA ASP A 76 16.55 -16.45 5.20
C ASP A 76 16.04 -15.10 4.64
N GLY A 77 16.92 -14.10 4.60
CA GLY A 77 16.59 -12.76 4.10
C GLY A 77 15.92 -11.84 5.12
N ILE A 78 15.65 -12.33 6.33
CA ILE A 78 15.02 -11.59 7.42
C ILE A 78 16.09 -11.17 8.44
N PRO A 79 16.16 -9.88 8.84
CA PRO A 79 17.01 -9.44 9.94
C PRO A 79 16.71 -10.20 11.24
N GLN A 80 17.73 -10.79 11.85
CA GLN A 80 17.61 -11.53 13.12
C GLN A 80 16.95 -10.67 14.24
N PRO A 81 17.23 -9.36 14.37
CA PRO A 81 16.54 -8.53 15.36
C PRO A 81 15.02 -8.47 15.19
N LEU A 82 14.46 -8.73 14.00
CA LEU A 82 13.01 -8.85 13.82
C LEU A 82 12.49 -10.22 14.27
N LEU A 83 13.26 -11.28 14.06
CA LEU A 83 12.92 -12.64 14.49
C LEU A 83 13.02 -12.80 16.02
N ASP A 84 13.86 -12.01 16.67
CA ASP A 84 14.04 -12.01 18.12
C ASP A 84 12.96 -11.21 18.87
N LEU A 85 12.10 -10.47 18.16
CA LEU A 85 11.01 -9.74 18.79
C LEU A 85 9.95 -10.70 19.36
N PRO A 86 9.39 -10.41 20.54
CA PRO A 86 8.17 -11.08 20.99
C PRO A 86 7.05 -10.93 19.95
N GLU A 87 6.22 -11.94 19.79
CA GLU A 87 5.13 -11.97 18.81
C GLU A 87 4.25 -10.71 18.86
N GLU A 88 3.85 -10.28 20.06
CA GLU A 88 3.08 -9.05 20.27
C GLU A 88 3.79 -7.79 19.71
N LYS A 89 5.11 -7.70 19.84
CA LYS A 89 5.89 -6.57 19.31
C LYS A 89 6.05 -6.63 17.81
N LEU A 90 6.15 -7.83 17.24
CA LEU A 90 6.19 -8.02 15.80
C LEU A 90 4.85 -7.62 15.15
N GLU A 91 3.73 -7.98 15.77
CA GLU A 91 2.39 -7.57 15.35
C GLU A 91 2.19 -6.05 15.47
N GLN A 92 2.56 -5.46 16.61
CA GLN A 92 2.51 -4.00 16.80
C GLN A 92 3.35 -3.27 15.75
N LEU A 93 4.52 -3.80 15.40
CA LEU A 93 5.37 -3.23 14.38
C LEU A 93 4.72 -3.34 12.99
N ARG A 94 4.18 -4.52 12.62
CA ARG A 94 3.45 -4.73 11.36
C ARG A 94 2.29 -3.74 11.21
N ASP A 95 1.44 -3.65 12.22
CA ASP A 95 0.26 -2.77 12.18
C ASP A 95 0.69 -1.30 12.19
N GLY A 96 1.74 -0.95 12.94
CA GLY A 96 2.36 0.38 12.90
C GLY A 96 2.89 0.75 11.51
N MET A 97 3.50 -0.19 10.78
CA MET A 97 3.94 0.04 9.40
C MET A 97 2.76 0.28 8.45
N ALA A 98 1.65 -0.44 8.60
CA ALA A 98 0.44 -0.21 7.82
C ALA A 98 -0.20 1.16 8.15
N VAL A 99 -0.21 1.56 9.42
CA VAL A 99 -0.66 2.90 9.83
C VAL A 99 0.24 4.00 9.26
N ASN A 100 1.56 3.81 9.27
CA ASN A 100 2.51 4.77 8.69
C ASN A 100 2.26 4.98 7.19
N TRP A 101 1.97 3.91 6.46
CA TRP A 101 1.61 4.01 5.05
C TRP A 101 0.36 4.87 4.84
N LEU A 102 -0.73 4.61 5.58
CA LEU A 102 -1.97 5.39 5.44
C LEU A 102 -1.78 6.86 5.87
N ALA A 103 -0.99 7.09 6.93
CA ALA A 103 -0.65 8.44 7.36
C ALA A 103 0.13 9.19 6.27
N ASN A 104 1.11 8.54 5.63
CA ASN A 104 1.88 9.11 4.54
C ASN A 104 1.00 9.45 3.32
N ASP A 105 0.07 8.56 2.95
CA ASP A 105 -0.91 8.82 1.89
C ASP A 105 -1.74 10.08 2.19
N GLY A 106 -2.26 10.20 3.42
CA GLY A 106 -2.98 11.39 3.87
C GLY A 106 -2.13 12.67 3.85
N VAL A 107 -0.85 12.61 4.23
CA VAL A 107 0.07 13.75 4.19
C VAL A 107 0.32 14.21 2.74
N TRP A 108 0.50 13.27 1.81
CA TRP A 108 0.63 13.61 0.39
C TRP A 108 -0.65 14.26 -0.15
N PHE A 109 -1.81 13.67 0.14
CA PHE A 109 -3.10 14.21 -0.27
C PHE A 109 -3.27 15.66 0.20
N GLN A 110 -3.09 15.90 1.50
CA GLN A 110 -3.23 17.22 2.10
C GLN A 110 -2.20 18.22 1.57
N THR A 111 -0.97 17.78 1.32
CA THR A 111 0.07 18.65 0.77
C THR A 111 -0.31 19.15 -0.63
N VAL A 112 -0.85 18.28 -1.49
CA VAL A 112 -1.33 18.68 -2.82
C VAL A 112 -2.59 19.53 -2.69
N GLU A 113 -3.53 19.15 -1.83
CA GLU A 113 -4.77 19.89 -1.59
C GLU A 113 -4.49 21.34 -1.16
N PHE A 114 -3.62 21.53 -0.17
CA PHE A 114 -3.31 22.87 0.35
C PHE A 114 -2.55 23.74 -0.65
N LYS A 115 -1.78 23.13 -1.57
CA LYS A 115 -0.99 23.88 -2.57
C LYS A 115 -1.73 24.11 -3.89
N HIS A 116 -2.57 23.18 -4.30
CA HIS A 116 -3.12 23.09 -5.65
C HIS A 116 -4.64 22.84 -5.68
N GLY A 117 -5.26 22.60 -4.52
CA GLY A 117 -6.70 22.41 -4.38
C GLY A 117 -7.15 20.95 -4.46
N MET A 118 -8.41 20.73 -4.07
CA MET A 118 -9.04 19.40 -3.96
C MET A 118 -9.02 18.61 -5.29
N ASN A 119 -9.29 19.26 -6.41
CA ASN A 119 -9.34 18.59 -7.71
C ASN A 119 -8.00 17.94 -8.08
N ASP A 120 -6.89 18.67 -7.88
CA ASP A 120 -5.55 18.15 -8.15
C ASP A 120 -5.17 17.05 -7.16
N ALA A 121 -5.52 17.21 -5.87
CA ALA A 121 -5.29 16.18 -4.86
C ALA A 121 -6.01 14.87 -5.20
N LYS A 122 -7.30 14.93 -5.58
CA LYS A 122 -8.07 13.75 -6.01
C LYS A 122 -7.52 13.14 -7.29
N ARG A 123 -7.16 13.95 -8.30
CA ARG A 123 -6.58 13.44 -9.55
C ARG A 123 -5.27 12.68 -9.28
N CYS A 124 -4.38 13.25 -8.46
CA CYS A 124 -3.13 12.60 -8.08
C CYS A 124 -3.37 11.33 -7.25
N ASN A 125 -4.28 11.38 -6.28
CA ASN A 125 -4.67 10.24 -5.45
C ASN A 125 -5.19 9.08 -6.30
N ASP A 126 -6.20 9.32 -7.13
CA ASP A 126 -6.86 8.28 -7.92
C ASP A 126 -5.89 7.67 -8.93
N SER A 127 -5.01 8.50 -9.52
CA SER A 127 -3.93 8.02 -10.40
C SER A 127 -2.89 7.18 -9.65
N CYS A 128 -2.57 7.55 -8.41
CA CYS A 128 -1.67 6.78 -7.54
C CYS A 128 -2.26 5.39 -7.24
N TRP A 129 -3.54 5.33 -6.87
CA TRP A 129 -4.23 4.05 -6.64
C TRP A 129 -4.25 3.15 -7.87
N GLY A 130 -4.42 3.71 -9.07
CA GLY A 130 -4.33 2.96 -10.33
C GLY A 130 -2.96 2.34 -10.62
N GLN A 131 -1.91 2.75 -9.89
CA GLN A 131 -0.58 2.14 -9.93
C GLN A 131 -0.31 1.26 -8.72
N PHE A 132 -0.68 1.72 -7.52
CA PHE A 132 -0.40 1.03 -6.27
C PHE A 132 -1.23 -0.25 -6.10
N SER A 133 -2.53 -0.23 -6.43
CA SER A 133 -3.40 -1.40 -6.28
C SER A 133 -2.92 -2.63 -7.06
N PRO A 134 -2.55 -2.53 -8.35
CA PRO A 134 -1.93 -3.65 -9.07
C PRO A 134 -0.60 -4.10 -8.46
N PHE A 135 0.21 -3.18 -7.95
CA PHE A 135 1.48 -3.51 -7.28
C PHE A 135 1.24 -4.27 -5.96
N GLU A 136 0.29 -3.83 -5.16
CA GLU A 136 -0.09 -4.49 -3.91
C GLU A 136 -0.61 -5.91 -4.20
N ALA A 137 -1.48 -6.06 -5.21
CA ALA A 137 -1.96 -7.36 -5.68
C ALA A 137 -0.81 -8.27 -6.13
N TRP A 138 0.12 -7.78 -6.94
CA TRP A 138 1.31 -8.52 -7.37
C TRP A 138 2.16 -8.99 -6.17
N SER A 139 2.40 -8.11 -5.20
CA SER A 139 3.16 -8.42 -3.99
C SER A 139 2.48 -9.52 -3.17
N ILE A 140 1.17 -9.40 -2.97
CA ILE A 140 0.37 -10.36 -2.21
C ILE A 140 0.29 -11.72 -2.92
N LYS A 141 0.13 -11.76 -4.26
CA LYS A 141 0.15 -13.00 -5.04
C LYS A 141 1.44 -13.79 -4.81
N ARG A 142 2.60 -13.11 -4.76
CA ARG A 142 3.89 -13.75 -4.46
C ARG A 142 3.94 -14.34 -3.05
N ILE A 143 3.53 -13.56 -2.04
CA ILE A 143 3.55 -13.99 -0.63
C ILE A 143 2.62 -15.19 -0.40
N LEU A 144 1.44 -15.17 -1.04
CA LEU A 144 0.43 -16.21 -0.93
C LEU A 144 0.60 -17.37 -1.92
N ASN A 145 1.59 -17.27 -2.83
CA ASN A 145 1.80 -18.19 -3.94
C ASN A 145 0.49 -18.50 -4.71
N LEU A 146 -0.28 -17.46 -5.04
CA LEU A 146 -1.52 -17.60 -5.80
C LEU A 146 -1.23 -17.91 -7.27
N SER A 147 -2.09 -18.72 -7.90
CA SER A 147 -2.03 -18.96 -9.33
C SER A 147 -2.34 -17.68 -10.13
N GLU A 148 -2.16 -17.73 -11.45
CA GLU A 148 -2.46 -16.60 -12.33
C GLU A 148 -3.92 -16.14 -12.22
N ASN A 149 -4.86 -17.10 -12.14
CA ASN A 149 -6.30 -16.85 -12.05
C ASN A 149 -6.90 -17.62 -10.85
N PRO A 150 -6.70 -17.15 -9.61
CA PRO A 150 -7.08 -17.87 -8.40
C PRO A 150 -8.57 -17.71 -8.05
N GLY A 151 -9.35 -16.99 -8.87
CA GLY A 151 -10.78 -16.79 -8.68
C GLY A 151 -11.14 -15.96 -7.45
N LEU A 152 -12.43 -15.99 -7.10
CA LEU A 152 -12.99 -15.21 -5.99
C LEU A 152 -12.42 -15.63 -4.63
N ASP A 153 -12.12 -16.91 -4.43
CA ASP A 153 -11.48 -17.40 -3.21
C ASP A 153 -10.05 -16.86 -3.07
N GLY A 154 -9.31 -16.80 -4.18
CA GLY A 154 -8.02 -16.11 -4.25
C GLY A 154 -8.12 -14.64 -3.88
N LEU A 155 -9.13 -13.93 -4.40
CA LEU A 155 -9.37 -12.53 -4.08
C LEU A 155 -9.73 -12.32 -2.61
N LYS A 156 -10.62 -13.13 -2.02
CA LYS A 156 -10.96 -13.06 -0.59
C LYS A 156 -9.74 -13.24 0.30
N LYS A 157 -8.85 -14.18 -0.04
CA LYS A 157 -7.57 -14.36 0.65
C LYS A 157 -6.69 -13.12 0.47
N ALA A 158 -6.51 -12.64 -0.76
CA ALA A 158 -5.66 -11.48 -1.04
C ALA A 158 -6.12 -10.20 -0.31
N LEU A 159 -7.43 -9.94 -0.24
CA LEU A 159 -8.01 -8.79 0.48
C LEU A 159 -7.65 -8.76 1.97
N GLN A 160 -7.39 -9.91 2.60
CA GLN A 160 -6.97 -10.02 4.00
C GLN A 160 -5.48 -9.69 4.23
N TYR A 161 -4.68 -9.62 3.16
CA TYR A 161 -3.25 -9.30 3.23
C TYR A 161 -2.93 -7.88 2.75
N ARG A 162 -3.94 -7.11 2.33
CA ARG A 162 -3.79 -5.69 2.02
C ARG A 162 -3.43 -4.89 3.26
N LEU A 163 -2.72 -3.79 3.08
CA LEU A 163 -2.42 -2.86 4.17
C LEU A 163 -3.69 -2.35 4.85
N TYR A 164 -4.78 -2.22 4.09
CA TYR A 164 -6.08 -1.85 4.63
C TYR A 164 -6.63 -2.81 5.68
N ASN A 165 -6.39 -4.12 5.56
CA ASN A 165 -6.83 -5.10 6.57
C ASN A 165 -6.23 -4.81 7.95
N PHE A 166 -5.00 -4.29 8.00
CA PHE A 166 -4.27 -4.04 9.24
C PHE A 166 -4.56 -2.67 9.88
N VAL A 167 -5.33 -1.80 9.20
CA VAL A 167 -5.69 -0.46 9.73
C VAL A 167 -7.18 -0.25 9.91
N ASN A 168 -8.01 -1.17 9.39
CA ASN A 168 -9.46 -1.08 9.33
C ASN A 168 -10.13 -2.37 9.82
N LYS A 169 -11.45 -2.34 10.02
CA LYS A 169 -12.24 -3.56 10.19
C LYS A 169 -13.05 -3.83 8.93
N GLN A 170 -12.99 -5.06 8.44
CA GLN A 170 -13.61 -5.48 7.20
C GLN A 170 -14.28 -6.85 7.33
N SER A 171 -15.29 -7.09 6.51
CA SER A 171 -16.02 -8.36 6.48
C SER A 171 -16.40 -8.77 5.06
N PHE A 172 -16.74 -10.05 4.92
CA PHE A 172 -17.22 -10.65 3.69
C PHE A 172 -18.63 -11.19 3.91
N THR A 173 -19.47 -11.11 2.89
CA THR A 173 -20.78 -11.74 2.86
C THR A 173 -20.90 -12.52 1.56
N GLU A 174 -21.20 -13.81 1.66
CA GLU A 174 -21.50 -14.64 0.49
C GLU A 174 -22.80 -14.17 -0.16
N GLU A 175 -22.82 -14.09 -1.49
CA GLU A 175 -24.02 -13.69 -2.23
C GLU A 175 -24.47 -14.82 -3.16
N THR A 176 -23.59 -15.29 -4.04
CA THR A 176 -23.82 -16.43 -4.93
C THR A 176 -22.57 -17.30 -5.02
N GLU A 177 -22.64 -18.41 -5.77
CA GLU A 177 -21.46 -19.21 -6.13
C GLU A 177 -20.38 -18.40 -6.89
N ASN A 178 -20.78 -17.35 -7.60
CA ASN A 178 -19.91 -16.54 -8.46
C ASN A 178 -19.81 -15.08 -7.99
N SER A 179 -20.17 -14.78 -6.74
CA SER A 179 -20.04 -13.43 -6.20
C SER A 179 -20.01 -13.36 -4.67
N PHE A 180 -19.32 -12.34 -4.15
CA PHE A 180 -19.37 -11.99 -2.75
C PHE A 180 -19.34 -10.46 -2.56
N VAL A 181 -19.77 -10.02 -1.40
CA VAL A 181 -19.72 -8.61 -0.98
C VAL A 181 -18.63 -8.43 0.07
N PHE A 182 -17.72 -7.51 -0.20
CA PHE A 182 -16.74 -7.00 0.74
C PHE A 182 -17.25 -5.71 1.39
N ARG A 183 -17.12 -5.58 2.71
CA ARG A 183 -17.57 -4.40 3.46
C ARG A 183 -16.45 -3.84 4.31
N MET A 184 -16.30 -2.51 4.27
CA MET A 184 -15.41 -1.75 5.15
C MET A 184 -16.20 -1.26 6.37
N ASN A 185 -16.27 -2.10 7.40
CA ASN A 185 -17.05 -1.84 8.62
C ASN A 185 -16.51 -0.63 9.40
N GLU A 186 -15.19 -0.52 9.52
CA GLU A 186 -14.55 0.66 10.11
C GLU A 186 -13.45 1.15 9.19
N CYS A 187 -13.57 2.39 8.69
CA CYS A 187 -12.52 3.04 7.92
C CYS A 187 -11.81 4.09 8.79
N ARG A 188 -10.51 3.92 9.04
CA ARG A 188 -9.71 4.83 9.87
C ARG A 188 -9.80 6.29 9.42
N VAL A 189 -9.85 6.54 8.11
CA VAL A 189 -10.01 7.90 7.55
C VAL A 189 -11.37 8.48 7.91
N GLN A 190 -12.46 7.76 7.66
CA GLN A 190 -13.81 8.26 7.94
C GLN A 190 -14.06 8.41 9.44
N VAL A 191 -13.59 7.45 10.25
CA VAL A 191 -13.65 7.55 11.72
C VAL A 191 -12.91 8.79 12.22
N ALA A 192 -11.72 9.09 11.66
CA ALA A 192 -10.98 10.29 12.04
C ALA A 192 -11.70 11.59 11.64
N ARG A 193 -12.41 11.61 10.51
CA ARG A 193 -13.21 12.76 10.07
C ARG A 193 -14.46 12.95 10.91
N LYS A 194 -15.20 11.87 11.19
CA LYS A 194 -16.36 11.88 12.08
C LYS A 194 -16.00 12.40 13.47
N ARG A 195 -14.86 11.99 14.04
CA ARG A 195 -14.35 12.53 15.32
C ARG A 195 -14.07 14.04 15.30
N LYS A 196 -13.77 14.60 14.13
CA LYS A 196 -13.53 16.03 13.91
C LYS A 196 -14.80 16.79 13.52
N GLY A 197 -15.95 16.13 13.48
CA GLY A 197 -17.21 16.73 13.00
C GLY A 197 -17.19 17.10 11.52
N LEU A 198 -16.33 16.45 10.73
CA LEU A 198 -16.25 16.65 9.28
C LEU A 198 -17.13 15.62 8.55
N ASP A 199 -17.72 16.03 7.45
CA ASP A 199 -18.41 15.12 6.51
C ASP A 199 -17.47 14.01 6.03
N ASP A 200 -18.03 12.88 5.63
CA ASP A 200 -17.27 11.79 5.06
C ASP A 200 -16.45 12.24 3.84
N TYR A 201 -15.22 11.76 3.75
CA TYR A 201 -14.37 12.01 2.60
C TYR A 201 -14.96 11.32 1.37
N PRO A 202 -15.16 12.02 0.24
CA PRO A 202 -15.76 11.44 -0.97
C PRO A 202 -14.78 10.49 -1.69
N CYS A 203 -14.53 9.30 -1.14
CA CYS A 203 -13.53 8.34 -1.62
C CYS A 203 -13.98 7.46 -2.80
N LYS A 204 -15.24 7.53 -3.26
CA LYS A 204 -15.78 6.65 -4.29
C LYS A 204 -14.96 6.60 -5.58
N SER A 205 -14.46 7.74 -6.05
CA SER A 205 -13.66 7.80 -7.29
C SER A 205 -12.37 7.00 -7.17
N GLY A 206 -11.62 7.21 -6.08
CA GLY A 206 -10.43 6.43 -5.74
C GLY A 206 -10.76 4.96 -5.51
N GLY A 207 -11.82 4.65 -4.75
CA GLY A 207 -12.25 3.28 -4.48
C GLY A 207 -12.60 2.50 -5.74
N LEU A 208 -13.26 3.13 -6.71
CA LEU A 208 -13.57 2.50 -8.01
C LEU A 208 -12.30 2.07 -8.74
N VAL A 209 -11.29 2.94 -8.79
CA VAL A 209 -9.98 2.60 -9.39
C VAL A 209 -9.28 1.52 -8.57
N GLU A 210 -9.22 1.72 -7.26
CA GLU A 210 -8.47 0.90 -6.33
C GLU A 210 -8.96 -0.56 -6.31
N TYR A 211 -10.25 -0.79 -6.03
CA TYR A 211 -10.79 -2.14 -5.88
C TYR A 211 -10.95 -2.86 -7.21
N THR A 212 -11.24 -2.13 -8.30
CA THR A 212 -11.31 -2.72 -9.65
C THR A 212 -9.94 -3.21 -10.08
N THR A 213 -8.94 -2.33 -10.06
CA THR A 213 -7.60 -2.68 -10.54
C THR A 213 -6.88 -3.68 -9.63
N PHE A 214 -7.17 -3.68 -8.31
CA PHE A 214 -6.69 -4.73 -7.41
C PHE A 214 -7.30 -6.09 -7.78
N ALA A 215 -8.62 -6.18 -7.92
CA ALA A 215 -9.31 -7.43 -8.23
C ALA A 215 -8.89 -8.00 -9.58
N GLU A 216 -8.80 -7.16 -10.63
CA GLU A 216 -8.34 -7.56 -11.96
C GLU A 216 -6.88 -8.01 -11.98
N ALA A 217 -6.02 -7.44 -11.12
CA ALA A 217 -4.64 -7.88 -10.98
C ALA A 217 -4.51 -9.22 -10.24
N ILE A 218 -5.46 -9.54 -9.35
CA ILE A 218 -5.57 -10.87 -8.75
C ILE A 218 -6.02 -11.89 -9.79
N ASP A 219 -7.14 -11.62 -10.46
CA ASP A 219 -7.71 -12.44 -11.52
C ASP A 219 -8.45 -11.54 -12.53
N SER A 220 -7.97 -11.50 -13.77
CA SER A 220 -8.48 -10.60 -14.82
C SER A 220 -9.95 -10.79 -15.19
N ARG A 221 -10.57 -11.89 -14.76
CA ARG A 221 -11.98 -12.20 -15.02
C ARG A 221 -12.92 -11.56 -14.00
N ILE A 222 -12.39 -11.13 -12.84
CA ILE A 222 -13.21 -10.56 -11.77
C ILE A 222 -13.69 -9.17 -12.18
N LYS A 223 -14.98 -8.94 -11.98
CA LYS A 223 -15.63 -7.65 -12.09
C LYS A 223 -15.93 -7.10 -10.71
N THR A 224 -15.84 -5.78 -10.60
CA THR A 224 -16.06 -5.03 -9.36
C THR A 224 -17.22 -4.07 -9.55
N GLU A 225 -18.13 -4.05 -8.58
CA GLU A 225 -19.29 -3.17 -8.54
C GLU A 225 -19.33 -2.46 -7.18
N CYS A 226 -19.46 -1.13 -7.22
CA CYS A 226 -19.63 -0.32 -6.01
C CYS A 226 -21.09 -0.39 -5.54
N ILE A 227 -21.35 -0.96 -4.37
CA ILE A 227 -22.70 -0.96 -3.76
C ILE A 227 -22.96 0.40 -3.11
N CYS A 228 -22.01 0.87 -2.28
CA CYS A 228 -22.02 2.20 -1.71
C CYS A 228 -20.61 2.63 -1.34
N CYS A 229 -20.32 3.93 -1.47
CA CYS A 229 -19.09 4.54 -1.02
C CYS A 229 -19.28 6.07 -0.97
N PRO A 230 -18.83 6.77 0.08
CA PRO A 230 -18.92 8.22 0.16
C PRO A 230 -18.43 8.90 -1.14
N PRO A 231 -19.18 9.88 -1.67
CA PRO A 231 -20.25 10.64 -1.00
C PRO A 231 -21.65 10.00 -1.10
N ASP A 232 -21.78 8.80 -1.66
CA ASP A 232 -23.07 8.11 -1.64
C ASP A 232 -23.51 7.84 -0.20
N LYS A 233 -24.82 7.76 0.00
CA LYS A 233 -25.37 7.30 1.27
C LYS A 233 -24.94 5.85 1.51
N HIS A 234 -24.55 5.56 2.73
CA HIS A 234 -24.24 4.23 3.22
C HIS A 234 -24.94 4.02 4.57
N PRO A 235 -25.14 2.77 5.01
CA PRO A 235 -25.76 2.49 6.30
C PRO A 235 -24.75 2.71 7.45
N GLU A 236 -25.19 2.57 8.70
CA GLU A 236 -24.34 2.89 9.86
C GLU A 236 -23.24 1.85 10.11
N GLU A 237 -23.42 0.61 9.64
CA GLU A 237 -22.57 -0.54 9.97
C GLU A 237 -21.30 -0.66 9.11
N TYR A 238 -21.23 0.07 7.99
CA TYR A 238 -20.07 0.10 7.10
C TYR A 238 -20.03 1.37 6.25
N TYR A 239 -18.82 1.83 5.92
CA TYR A 239 -18.63 3.04 5.11
C TYR A 239 -18.66 2.75 3.61
N CYS A 240 -18.14 1.61 3.18
CA CYS A 240 -18.23 1.21 1.77
C CYS A 240 -18.41 -0.28 1.61
N ALA A 241 -19.05 -0.66 0.51
CA ALA A 241 -19.29 -2.04 0.14
C ALA A 241 -19.06 -2.24 -1.35
N TRP A 242 -18.40 -3.35 -1.68
CA TRP A 242 -17.96 -3.69 -3.03
C TRP A 242 -18.36 -5.12 -3.33
N ARG A 243 -19.04 -5.31 -4.45
CA ARG A 243 -19.40 -6.62 -4.96
C ARG A 243 -18.35 -7.08 -5.96
N PHE A 244 -17.80 -8.26 -5.74
CA PHE A 244 -16.88 -8.91 -6.67
C PHE A 244 -17.54 -10.13 -7.26
N TYR A 245 -17.45 -10.30 -8.58
CA TYR A 245 -18.09 -11.40 -9.29
C TYR A 245 -17.33 -11.83 -10.53
N ILE A 246 -17.62 -13.03 -11.02
CA ILE A 246 -17.17 -13.52 -12.34
C ILE A 246 -18.42 -13.84 -13.16
N GLU A 247 -18.47 -13.35 -14.40
CA GLU A 247 -19.56 -13.64 -15.34
C GLU A 247 -19.59 -15.14 -15.67
N LYS A 248 -20.81 -15.69 -15.86
CA LYS A 248 -21.01 -17.09 -16.26
C LYS A 248 -20.67 -17.33 -17.72
#